data_AF-A0A1Y6BTY8-F1
#
_entry.id   AF-A0A1Y6BTY8-F1
#
_cell.length_a   1.000
_cell.length_b   1.000
_cell.length_c   1.000
_cell.angle_alpha   90.00
_cell.angle_beta   90.00
_cell.angle_gamma   90.00
#
_symmetry.space_group_name_H-M   'P 1'
#
loop_
_entity.id
_entity.type
_entity.pdbx_description
1 polymer ?
#
loop_
_entity_poly.entity_id
_entity_poly.type
_entity_poly.pdbx_seq_one_letter_code
_entity_poly.pdbx_strand_id
1 'polypeptide(L)'
;MSLEDADARIALVERAGPLLYGSEWQRALARGLGPLHPEGARPSIDDSLVRKWVRRARPVPDWVSGALMQLLRDRASALEAERADCEALIAELAGSDGRRE
;
A
#
# COMPACT_ATOMS: atom_id res chain seq x y z
N MET A 1 -15.78 -10.60 18.74
CA MET A 1 -14.53 -10.03 18.21
C MET A 1 -13.59 -9.86 19.39
N SER A 2 -12.54 -10.67 19.48
CA SER A 2 -11.58 -10.61 20.59
C SER A 2 -10.79 -9.30 20.51
N LEU A 3 -10.34 -8.75 21.64
CA LEU A 3 -9.41 -7.61 21.65
C LEU A 3 -8.14 -7.92 20.86
N GLU A 4 -7.72 -9.19 20.86
CA GLU A 4 -6.59 -9.71 20.09
C GLU A 4 -6.78 -9.54 18.57
N ASP A 5 -8.00 -9.73 18.06
CA ASP A 5 -8.31 -9.58 16.62
C ASP A 5 -8.23 -8.11 16.16
N ALA A 6 -8.51 -7.17 17.07
CA ALA A 6 -8.45 -5.75 16.79
C ALA A 6 -7.00 -5.26 16.75
N ASP A 7 -6.18 -5.66 17.73
CA ASP A 7 -4.76 -5.32 17.77
C ASP A 7 -3.99 -5.95 16.60
N ALA A 8 -4.33 -7.18 16.21
CA ALA A 8 -3.74 -7.84 15.04
C ALA A 8 -3.97 -7.03 13.74
N ARG A 9 -5.19 -6.49 13.53
CA ARG A 9 -5.49 -5.65 12.36
C ARG A 9 -4.74 -4.33 12.37
N ILE A 10 -4.56 -3.72 13.54
CA ILE A 10 -3.78 -2.50 13.68
C ILE A 10 -2.33 -2.77 13.27
N ALA A 11 -1.74 -3.87 13.74
CA ALA A 11 -0.39 -4.27 13.34
C ALA A 11 -0.26 -4.51 11.82
N LEU A 12 -1.30 -5.06 11.18
CA LEU A 12 -1.33 -5.20 9.71
C LEU A 12 -1.35 -3.85 9.00
N VAL A 13 -2.15 -2.89 9.47
CA VAL A 13 -2.19 -1.53 8.93
C VAL A 13 -0.83 -0.83 9.08
N GLU A 14 -0.21 -0.91 10.26
CA GLU A 14 1.08 -0.29 10.55
C GLU A 14 2.23 -0.86 9.70
N ARG A 15 2.15 -2.15 9.33
CA ARG A 15 3.12 -2.78 8.43
C ARG A 15 2.84 -2.50 6.96
N ALA A 16 1.58 -2.55 6.54
CA ALA A 16 1.20 -2.36 5.14
C ALA A 16 1.37 -0.91 4.69
N GLY A 17 1.06 0.07 5.55
CA GLY A 17 1.14 1.48 5.22
C GLY A 17 2.48 1.90 4.62
N PRO A 18 3.61 1.71 5.33
CA PRO A 18 4.94 2.05 4.82
C PRO A 18 5.33 1.31 3.54
N LEU A 19 4.94 0.04 3.39
CA LEU A 19 5.21 -0.73 2.17
C LEU A 19 4.47 -0.16 0.95
N LEU A 20 3.26 0.34 1.15
CA LEU A 20 2.44 0.91 0.09
C LEU A 20 2.82 2.35 -0.26
N TYR A 21 3.13 3.18 0.75
CA TYR A 21 3.17 4.63 0.60
C TYR A 21 4.35 5.33 1.26
N GLY A 22 5.31 4.60 1.84
CA GLY A 22 6.50 5.17 2.47
C GLY A 22 6.22 5.88 3.80
N SER A 23 6.99 6.94 4.10
CA SER A 23 6.95 7.61 5.41
C SER A 23 5.61 8.30 5.71
N GLU A 24 4.97 8.90 4.70
CA GLU A 24 3.72 9.65 4.84
C GLU A 24 2.47 8.76 4.60
N TRP A 25 2.55 7.50 5.03
CA TRP A 25 1.57 6.49 4.64
C TRP A 25 0.17 6.69 5.20
N GLN A 26 0.01 7.30 6.38
CA GLN A 26 -1.31 7.37 7.03
C GLN A 26 -2.33 8.16 6.20
N ARG A 27 -1.88 9.26 5.58
CA ARG A 27 -2.70 10.09 4.71
C ARG A 27 -2.94 9.43 3.35
N ALA A 28 -1.90 8.83 2.79
CA ALA A 28 -1.98 8.15 1.50
C ALA A 28 -2.86 6.90 1.56
N LEU A 29 -2.82 6.16 2.68
CA LEU A 29 -3.63 4.97 2.90
C LEU A 29 -5.12 5.30 2.91
N ALA A 30 -5.54 6.42 3.51
CA ALA A 30 -6.93 6.84 3.48
C ALA A 30 -7.47 7.02 2.06
N ARG A 31 -6.64 7.59 1.17
CA ARG A 31 -6.97 7.75 -0.26
C ARG A 31 -7.01 6.39 -0.97
N GLY A 32 -6.03 5.53 -0.72
CA GLY A 32 -5.98 4.19 -1.31
C GLY A 32 -7.16 3.29 -0.89
N LEU A 33 -7.67 3.46 0.34
CA LEU A 33 -8.81 2.71 0.84
C LEU A 33 -10.16 3.22 0.31
N GLY A 34 -10.25 4.49 -0.12
CA GLY A 34 -11.49 5.10 -0.58
C GLY A 34 -12.16 4.33 -1.73
N PRO A 35 -11.45 4.02 -2.83
CA PRO A 35 -12.02 3.27 -3.96
C PRO A 35 -12.51 1.86 -3.60
N LEU A 36 -11.96 1.27 -2.52
CA LEU A 36 -12.26 -0.08 -2.07
C LEU A 36 -13.34 -0.12 -0.96
N HIS A 37 -13.98 1.01 -0.68
CA HIS A 37 -14.94 1.11 0.41
C HIS A 37 -16.23 0.30 0.11
N PRO A 38 -16.75 -0.51 1.07
CA PRO A 38 -17.86 -1.43 0.83
C PRO A 38 -19.19 -0.75 0.49
N GLU A 39 -19.45 0.43 1.05
CA GLU A 39 -20.65 1.23 0.76
C GLU A 39 -20.58 2.02 -0.57
N GLY A 40 -19.53 1.80 -1.36
CA GLY A 40 -19.32 2.48 -2.62
C GLY A 40 -18.00 3.24 -2.67
N ALA A 41 -17.36 3.13 -3.84
CA ALA A 41 -16.10 3.77 -4.14
C ALA A 41 -16.17 5.29 -3.92
N ARG A 42 -15.15 5.82 -3.24
CA ARG A 42 -15.02 7.24 -2.92
C ARG A 42 -13.56 7.69 -3.07
N PRO A 43 -13.28 8.99 -3.24
CA PRO A 43 -11.90 9.46 -3.43
C PRO A 43 -10.97 9.17 -2.24
N SER A 44 -11.52 9.11 -1.02
CA SER A 44 -10.80 8.82 0.21
C SER A 44 -11.78 8.44 1.32
N ILE A 45 -11.32 7.68 2.31
CA ILE A 45 -11.94 7.69 3.64
C ILE A 45 -11.47 8.91 4.44
N ASP A 46 -12.04 9.16 5.62
CA ASP A 46 -11.56 10.21 6.52
C ASP A 46 -10.13 9.90 6.98
N ASP A 47 -9.16 10.72 6.57
CA ASP A 47 -7.74 10.63 6.94
C ASP A 47 -7.52 10.55 8.47
N SER A 48 -8.43 11.13 9.26
CA SER A 48 -8.37 11.08 10.72
C SER A 48 -8.61 9.67 11.28
N LEU A 49 -9.32 8.80 10.55
CA LEU A 49 -9.60 7.43 10.95
C LEU A 49 -8.33 6.60 11.02
N VAL A 50 -7.45 6.71 10.01
CA VAL A 50 -6.18 5.97 9.98
C VAL A 50 -5.32 6.33 11.20
N ARG A 51 -5.26 7.63 11.54
CA ARG A 51 -4.56 8.10 12.76
C ARG A 51 -5.19 7.54 14.04
N LYS A 52 -6.51 7.47 14.11
CA LYS A 52 -7.25 6.92 15.26
C LYS A 52 -7.03 5.41 15.40
N TRP A 53 -6.89 4.67 14.30
CA TRP A 53 -6.56 3.25 14.32
C TRP A 53 -5.17 2.99 14.91
N VAL A 54 -4.15 3.68 14.41
CA VAL A 54 -2.75 3.58 14.91
C VAL A 54 -2.66 3.91 16.39
N ARG A 55 -3.38 4.95 16.82
CA ARG A 55 -3.45 5.35 18.24
C ARG A 55 -4.34 4.45 19.09
N ARG A 56 -4.89 3.37 18.54
CA ARG A 56 -5.84 2.45 19.20
C ARG A 56 -7.09 3.15 19.77
N ALA A 57 -7.39 4.35 19.27
CA ALA A 57 -8.56 5.15 19.68
C ALA A 57 -9.84 4.71 18.96
N ARG A 58 -9.71 4.00 17.84
CA ARG A 58 -10.79 3.35 17.09
C ARG A 58 -10.33 1.98 16.58
N PRO A 59 -11.19 0.96 16.55
CA PRO A 59 -10.86 -0.30 15.91
C PRO A 59 -10.78 -0.13 14.39
N VAL A 60 -9.95 -0.97 13.76
CA VAL A 60 -9.87 -1.08 12.30
C VAL A 60 -11.07 -1.89 11.79
N PRO A 61 -11.88 -1.41 10.84
CA PRO A 61 -12.98 -2.18 10.27
C PRO A 61 -12.53 -3.49 9.58
N ASP A 62 -13.37 -4.52 9.59
CA ASP A 62 -13.04 -5.86 9.04
C ASP A 62 -12.64 -5.82 7.56
N TRP A 63 -13.31 -4.99 6.75
CA TRP A 63 -13.09 -4.89 5.31
C TRP A 63 -11.68 -4.37 4.95
N VAL A 64 -11.03 -3.65 5.87
CA VAL A 64 -9.71 -3.05 5.63
C VAL A 64 -8.66 -4.11 5.33
N SER A 65 -8.72 -5.28 5.99
CA SER A 65 -7.79 -6.38 5.70
C SER A 65 -7.89 -6.83 4.24
N GLY A 66 -9.10 -6.95 3.70
CA GLY A 66 -9.35 -7.26 2.29
C GLY A 66 -8.77 -6.20 1.35
N ALA A 67 -9.03 -4.94 1.66
CA ALA A 67 -8.53 -3.81 0.88
C ALA A 67 -6.98 -3.74 0.90
N LEU A 68 -6.35 -3.96 2.06
CA LEU A 68 -4.89 -4.01 2.18
C LEU A 68 -4.28 -5.13 1.35
N MET A 69 -4.89 -6.33 1.33
CA MET A 69 -4.42 -7.43 0.49
C MET A 69 -4.45 -7.06 -0.99
N GLN A 70 -5.51 -6.39 -1.45
CA GLN A 70 -5.60 -5.93 -2.83
C GLN A 70 -4.51 -4.90 -3.15
N LEU A 71 -4.40 -3.85 -2.32
CA LEU A 71 -3.39 -2.79 -2.51
C LEU A 71 -1.96 -3.35 -2.51
N LEU A 72 -1.65 -4.31 -1.64
CA LEU A 72 -0.33 -4.94 -1.57
C LEU A 72 -0.02 -5.78 -2.81
N ARG A 73 -1.02 -6.49 -3.35
CA ARG A 73 -0.86 -7.22 -4.63
C ARG A 73 -0.59 -6.25 -5.76
N ASP A 74 -1.37 -5.17 -5.86
CA ASP A 74 -1.21 -4.17 -6.90
C ASP A 74 0.19 -3.51 -6.82
N ARG A 75 0.66 -3.20 -5.60
CA ARG A 75 2.01 -2.65 -5.40
C ARG A 75 3.11 -3.65 -5.75
N ALA A 76 2.95 -4.93 -5.40
CA ALA A 76 3.92 -5.96 -5.75
C ALA A 76 4.04 -6.11 -7.27
N SER A 77 2.92 -6.18 -7.99
CA SER A 77 2.91 -6.24 -9.44
C SER A 77 3.53 -4.99 -10.09
N ALA A 78 3.27 -3.80 -9.55
CA ALA A 78 3.90 -2.57 -10.04
C ALA A 78 5.43 -2.59 -9.83
N LEU A 79 5.91 -3.05 -8.66
CA LEU A 79 7.33 -3.18 -8.38
C LEU A 79 8.03 -4.20 -9.29
N GLU A 80 7.37 -5.30 -9.64
CA GLU A 80 7.89 -6.28 -10.59
C GLU A 80 8.03 -5.68 -11.99
N ALA A 81 7.06 -4.88 -12.44
CA ALA A 81 7.14 -4.16 -13.71
C ALA A 81 8.28 -3.12 -13.69
N GLU A 82 8.36 -2.29 -12.64
CA GLU A 82 9.45 -1.30 -12.47
C GLU A 82 10.83 -1.96 -12.51
N ARG A 83 10.97 -3.15 -11.90
CA ARG A 83 12.21 -3.93 -11.95
C ARG A 83 12.54 -4.35 -13.38
N ALA A 84 11.56 -4.89 -14.12
CA ALA A 84 11.76 -5.33 -15.50
C ALA A 84 12.19 -4.16 -16.41
N ASP A 85 11.59 -2.99 -16.23
CA ASP A 85 11.96 -1.77 -16.96
C ASP A 85 13.40 -1.35 -16.66
N CYS A 86 13.82 -1.41 -15.39
CA CYS A 86 15.22 -1.15 -15.00
C CYS A 86 16.19 -2.12 -15.66
N GLU A 87 15.86 -3.42 -15.67
CA GLU A 87 16.69 -4.46 -16.28
C GLU A 87 16.82 -4.27 -17.80
N ALA A 88 15.73 -3.88 -18.47
CA ALA A 88 15.75 -3.55 -19.90
C ALA A 88 16.65 -2.34 -20.20
N LEU A 89 16.55 -1.27 -19.40
CA LEU A 89 17.39 -0.07 -19.57
C LEU A 89 18.87 -0.37 -19.33
N ILE A 90 19.20 -1.20 -18.32
CA ILE A 90 20.58 -1.65 -18.07
C ILE A 90 21.15 -2.38 -19.29
N ALA A 91 20.36 -3.28 -19.91
CA ALA A 91 20.78 -4.01 -21.10
C ALA A 91 21.01 -3.10 -22.31
N GLU A 92 20.15 -2.09 -22.51
CA GLU A 92 20.30 -1.09 -23.57
C GLU A 92 21.57 -0.25 -23.40
N LEU A 93 21.85 0.21 -22.17
CA LEU A 93 23.05 0.97 -21.86
C LEU A 93 24.32 0.13 -22.08
N ALA A 94 24.34 -1.13 -21.64
CA ALA A 94 25.47 -2.03 -21.85
C ALA A 94 25.73 -2.33 -23.34
N GLY A 95 24.68 -2.49 -24.14
CA GLY A 95 24.80 -2.73 -25.59
C GLY A 95 25.15 -1.48 -26.42
N SER A 96 25.01 -0.29 -25.84
CA SER A 96 25.36 0.99 -26.49
C SER A 96 26.83 1.36 -26.30
N ASP A 97 27.45 0.93 -25.19
CA ASP A 97 28.88 1.14 -24.93
C ASP A 97 29.77 0.28 -25.84
N GLY A 98 29.36 -0.94 -26.18
CA GLY A 98 30.14 -1.85 -27.05
C GLY A 98 30.13 -1.52 -28.55
N ARG A 99 29.41 -0.47 -28.99
CA ARG A 99 29.36 -0.04 -30.41
C ARG A 99 30.23 1.20 -30.71
N ARG A 100 31.01 1.68 -29.74
CA ARG A 100 31.88 2.87 -29.86
C ARG A 100 33.38 2.55 -29.99
N GLU A 101 33.76 1.31 -30.30
CA GLU A 101 35.16 0.92 -30.58
C GLU A 101 35.42 0.68 -32.07
#